data_AF-A0A381TYF3-F1
#
_entry.id   AF-A0A381TYF3-F1
#
_cell.length_a   1.000
_cell.length_b   1.000
_cell.length_c   1.000
_cell.angle_alpha   90.00
_cell.angle_beta   90.00
_cell.angle_gamma   90.00
#
_symmetry.space_group_name_H-M   'P 1'
#
loop_
_entity.id
_entity.type
_entity.pdbx_description
1 polymer ?
#
loop_
_entity_poly.entity_id
_entity_poly.type
_entity_poly.pdbx_seq_one_letter_code
_entity_poly.pdbx_strand_id
1 'polypeptide(L)'
;MIQSVTGIWNCADWYEREAFDLFGILFENHNDLRRILTDYGFVGHPLRKDFPLIGEVEMRYDEELKRVVYEPVSIEPNVNVPRVIRK
;
A
#
# COMPACT_ATOMS: atom_id res chain seq x y z
N MET A 1 -18.90 -0.70 3.35
CA MET A 1 -18.57 -2.04 2.86
C MET A 1 -19.32 -2.25 1.55
N ILE A 2 -18.70 -2.90 0.56
CA ILE A 2 -19.30 -3.16 -0.75
C ILE A 2 -19.50 -4.66 -0.94
N GLN A 3 -20.49 -5.09 -1.71
CA GLN A 3 -20.71 -6.53 -1.97
C GLN A 3 -19.67 -7.06 -2.96
N SER A 4 -19.08 -8.22 -2.66
CA SER A 4 -18.22 -8.95 -3.58
C SER A 4 -19.01 -9.44 -4.81
N VAL A 5 -18.40 -9.37 -5.99
CA VAL A 5 -18.95 -9.92 -7.24
C VAL A 5 -18.28 -11.22 -7.65
N THR A 6 -17.44 -11.81 -6.77
CA THR A 6 -16.78 -13.10 -6.99
C THR A 6 -17.76 -14.23 -7.29
N GLY A 7 -18.96 -14.21 -6.71
CA GLY A 7 -20.02 -15.19 -6.99
C GLY A 7 -20.59 -15.13 -8.41
N ILE A 8 -20.39 -14.02 -9.13
CA ILE A 8 -20.79 -13.85 -10.53
C ILE A 8 -19.57 -14.10 -11.43
N TRP A 9 -18.43 -13.49 -11.09
CA TRP A 9 -17.18 -13.58 -11.83
C TRP A 9 -16.05 -14.07 -10.94
N ASN A 10 -15.64 -15.32 -11.13
CA ASN A 10 -14.51 -15.90 -10.40
C ASN A 10 -13.19 -15.12 -10.60
N CYS A 11 -13.03 -14.42 -11.72
CA CYS A 11 -11.83 -13.61 -11.96
C CYS A 11 -11.76 -12.34 -11.07
N ALA A 12 -12.88 -11.92 -10.47
CA ALA A 12 -12.92 -10.74 -9.62
C ALA A 12 -12.19 -10.94 -8.28
N ASP A 13 -11.92 -12.18 -7.86
CA ASP A 13 -11.24 -12.49 -6.58
C ASP A 13 -9.91 -11.76 -6.44
N TRP A 14 -9.10 -11.75 -7.50
CA TRP A 14 -7.79 -11.09 -7.49
C TRP A 14 -7.91 -9.57 -7.48
N TYR A 15 -8.85 -9.01 -8.25
CA TYR A 15 -9.05 -7.57 -8.36
C TYR A 15 -9.66 -6.98 -7.08
N GLU A 16 -10.55 -7.70 -6.41
CA GLU A 16 -11.12 -7.27 -5.13
C GLU A 16 -10.04 -7.29 -4.04
N ARG A 17 -9.16 -8.28 -4.05
CA ARG A 17 -7.99 -8.33 -3.16
C ARG A 17 -6.99 -7.21 -3.45
N GLU A 18 -6.73 -6.90 -4.71
CA GLU A 18 -5.90 -5.76 -5.12
C GLU A 18 -6.50 -4.43 -4.64
N ALA A 19 -7.81 -4.22 -4.84
CA ALA A 19 -8.49 -3.03 -4.39
C ALA A 19 -8.49 -2.89 -2.86
N PHE A 20 -8.59 -4.00 -2.13
CA PHE A 20 -8.42 -4.01 -0.68
C PHE A 20 -6.99 -3.62 -0.27
N ASP A 21 -5.98 -4.17 -0.91
CA ASP A 21 -4.58 -3.92 -0.57
C ASP A 21 -4.16 -2.47 -0.87
N LEU A 22 -4.52 -1.96 -2.05
CA LEU A 22 -4.05 -0.66 -2.54
C LEU A 22 -4.88 0.52 -2.07
N PHE A 23 -6.19 0.33 -1.84
CA PHE A 23 -7.13 1.40 -1.48
C PHE A 23 -7.82 1.19 -0.13
N GLY A 24 -7.77 -0.01 0.46
CA GLY A 24 -8.45 -0.30 1.72
C GLY A 24 -9.96 -0.50 1.60
N ILE A 25 -10.44 -0.84 0.40
CA ILE A 25 -11.87 -1.09 0.16
C ILE A 25 -12.24 -2.47 0.73
N LEU A 26 -13.22 -2.51 1.63
CA LEU A 26 -13.71 -3.75 2.25
C LEU A 26 -14.86 -4.35 1.43
N PHE A 27 -14.69 -5.61 1.02
CA PHE A 27 -15.68 -6.41 0.30
C PHE A 27 -16.37 -7.41 1.22
N GLU A 28 -17.70 -7.35 1.32
CA GLU A 28 -18.55 -8.32 2.01
C GLU A 28 -18.74 -9.57 1.16
N ASN A 29 -18.85 -10.74 1.82
CA ASN A 29 -19.06 -12.05 1.18
C ASN A 29 -17.91 -12.53 0.27
N HIS A 30 -16.71 -11.96 0.42
CA HIS A 30 -15.49 -12.47 -0.22
C HIS A 30 -14.92 -13.66 0.58
N ASN A 31 -14.49 -14.73 -0.10
CA ASN A 31 -13.99 -15.95 0.55
C ASN A 31 -12.63 -15.76 1.26
N ASP A 32 -11.66 -15.09 0.62
CA ASP A 32 -10.31 -14.85 1.18
C ASP A 32 -9.82 -13.41 0.91
N LEU A 33 -10.30 -12.45 1.71
CA LEU A 33 -9.86 -11.06 1.58
C LEU A 33 -8.56 -10.82 2.37
N ARG A 34 -7.44 -10.85 1.65
CA ARG A 34 -6.10 -10.54 2.19
C ARG A 34 -5.25 -9.82 1.15
N ARG A 35 -4.21 -9.16 1.67
CA ARG A 35 -3.19 -8.47 0.87
C ARG A 35 -2.47 -9.40 -0.09
N ILE A 36 -1.99 -8.86 -1.21
CA ILE A 36 -1.38 -9.66 -2.27
C ILE A 36 -0.16 -8.98 -2.92
N LEU A 37 -0.13 -7.65 -2.97
CA LEU A 37 0.96 -6.87 -3.58
C LEU A 37 1.86 -6.24 -2.53
N THR A 38 1.32 -5.80 -1.39
CA THR A 38 2.13 -5.18 -0.34
C THR A 38 2.87 -6.21 0.51
N ASP A 39 3.96 -5.76 1.14
CA ASP A 39 4.69 -6.58 2.11
C ASP A 39 3.78 -6.99 3.27
N TYR A 40 4.07 -8.14 3.88
CA TYR A 40 3.23 -8.74 4.93
C TYR A 40 3.04 -7.83 6.14
N GLY A 41 4.07 -7.05 6.49
CA GLY A 41 4.06 -6.11 7.62
C GLY A 41 3.70 -4.68 7.22
N PHE A 42 3.29 -4.42 5.97
CA PHE A 42 3.06 -3.07 5.49
C PHE A 42 1.91 -2.40 6.25
N VAL A 43 2.03 -1.12 6.57
CA VAL A 43 0.96 -0.36 7.25
C VAL A 43 0.47 0.73 6.30
N GLY A 44 -0.83 0.73 6.01
CA GLY A 44 -1.46 1.69 5.09
C GLY A 44 -1.80 1.11 3.72
N HIS A 45 -2.26 1.99 2.83
CA HIS A 45 -2.77 1.68 1.49
C HIS A 45 -2.09 2.60 0.46
N PRO A 46 -1.16 2.08 -0.38
CA PRO A 46 -0.24 2.92 -1.16
C PRO A 46 -0.89 3.86 -2.16
N LEU A 47 -2.04 3.51 -2.74
CA LEU A 47 -2.68 4.32 -3.79
C LEU A 47 -3.65 5.38 -3.24
N ARG A 48 -3.73 5.50 -1.91
CA ARG A 48 -4.47 6.59 -1.26
C ARG A 48 -3.76 7.91 -1.48
N LYS A 49 -4.50 9.00 -1.76
CA LYS A 49 -3.91 10.29 -2.12
C LYS A 49 -3.18 11.00 -0.97
N ASP A 50 -3.49 10.61 0.26
CA ASP A 50 -2.82 11.02 1.49
C ASP A 50 -1.53 10.23 1.76
N PHE A 51 -1.29 9.11 1.08
CA PHE A 51 -0.10 8.30 1.29
C PHE A 51 1.12 8.90 0.56
N PRO A 52 2.29 9.06 1.22
CA PRO A 52 3.48 9.60 0.59
C PRO A 52 4.06 8.61 -0.43
N LEU A 53 4.59 9.13 -1.55
CA LEU A 53 5.13 8.28 -2.63
C LEU A 53 6.30 7.40 -2.18
N ILE A 54 7.13 7.90 -1.26
CA ILE A 54 8.32 7.19 -0.74
C ILE A 54 7.91 6.15 0.31
N GLY A 55 6.70 6.23 0.86
CA GLY A 55 6.27 5.43 2.01
C GLY A 55 6.82 5.95 3.34
N GLU A 56 6.58 5.18 4.39
CA GLU A 56 6.97 5.55 5.77
C GLU A 56 8.20 4.77 6.26
N VAL A 57 8.47 3.61 5.66
CA VAL A 57 9.47 2.65 6.14
C VAL A 57 10.40 2.21 5.01
N GLU A 58 11.69 2.18 5.29
CA GLU A 58 12.75 1.62 4.46
C GLU A 58 13.31 0.32 5.06
N MET A 59 13.80 -0.57 4.21
CA MET A 59 14.40 -1.84 4.63
C MET A 59 15.93 -1.77 4.50
N ARG A 60 16.65 -2.13 5.57
CA ARG A 60 18.11 -2.21 5.59
C ARG A 60 18.55 -3.56 6.15
N TYR A 61 19.67 -4.11 5.68
CA TYR A 61 20.31 -5.26 6.32
C TYR A 61 21.14 -4.80 7.51
N ASP A 62 20.93 -5.42 8.67
CA ASP A 62 21.71 -5.20 9.88
C ASP A 62 22.70 -6.36 10.08
N GLU A 63 24.00 -6.06 10.07
CA GLU A 63 25.07 -7.06 10.21
C GLU A 63 25.15 -7.66 11.62
N GLU A 64 24.80 -6.90 12.67
CA GLU A 64 24.85 -7.37 14.06
C GLU A 64 23.71 -8.36 14.32
N LEU A 65 22.51 -8.00 13.87
CA LEU A 65 21.31 -8.83 14.02
C LEU A 65 21.18 -9.92 12.95
N LYS A 66 22.01 -9.86 11.90
CA LYS A 66 21.99 -10.75 10.72
C LYS A 66 20.61 -10.88 10.07
N ARG A 67 19.82 -9.79 10.06
CA ARG A 67 18.45 -9.78 9.53
C ARG A 67 18.12 -8.47 8.83
N VAL A 68 17.06 -8.47 8.03
CA VAL A 68 16.48 -7.24 7.48
C VAL A 68 15.69 -6.52 8.57
N VAL A 69 15.98 -5.25 8.77
CA VAL A 69 15.28 -4.36 9.70
C VAL A 69 14.48 -3.31 8.93
N TYR A 70 13.37 -2.90 9.54
CA TYR A 70 12.47 -1.87 9.04
C TYR A 70 12.77 -0.58 9.82
N GLU A 71 13.24 0.46 9.14
CA GLU A 71 13.61 1.75 9.72
C GLU A 71 12.73 2.86 9.09
N PRO A 72 12.43 3.98 9.78
CA PRO A 72 11.72 5.10 9.16
C PRO A 72 12.51 5.70 7.99
N VAL A 73 11.81 6.09 6.92
CA VAL A 73 12.44 6.67 5.73
C VAL A 73 13.28 7.90 6.07
N SER A 74 14.53 7.92 5.60
CA SER A 74 15.48 9.03 5.79
C SER A 74 15.55 9.99 4.59
N ILE A 75 14.89 9.65 3.49
CA ILE A 75 14.99 10.35 2.20
C ILE A 75 14.11 11.60 2.18
N GLU A 76 14.71 12.75 1.90
CA GLU A 76 13.97 13.98 1.65
C GLU A 76 13.33 13.96 0.25
N PRO A 77 12.02 14.24 0.11
CA PRO A 77 11.36 14.25 -1.18
C PRO A 77 11.86 15.43 -2.03
N ASN A 78 12.50 15.13 -3.17
CA ASN A 78 12.85 16.14 -4.15
C ASN A 78 11.62 16.55 -4.97
N VAL A 79 10.82 17.45 -4.41
CA VAL A 79 9.65 18.01 -5.08
C VAL A 79 10.06 19.15 -6.02
N ASN A 80 10.26 18.83 -7.30
CA ASN A 80 10.39 19.79 -8.42
C ASN A 80 9.07 20.54 -8.70
N VAL A 81 8.32 20.95 -7.67
CA VAL A 81 7.14 21.79 -7.89
C VAL A 81 7.62 23.21 -8.16
N PRO A 82 7.30 23.81 -9.32
CA PRO A 82 7.56 25.23 -9.52
C PRO A 82 6.78 26.01 -8.46
N ARG A 83 7.48 26.81 -7.65
CA ARG A 83 6.84 27.77 -6.74
C ARG A 83 5.99 28.72 -7.58
N VAL A 84 4.67 28.55 -7.55
CA VAL A 84 3.74 29.52 -8.16
C VAL A 84 3.70 30.75 -7.25
N ILE A 85 4.60 31.70 -7.47
CA ILE A 85 4.55 33.01 -6.83
C ILE A 85 3.41 33.77 -7.49
N ARG A 86 2.26 33.86 -6.84
CA ARG A 86 1.22 34.82 -7.24
C ARG A 86 1.63 36.19 -6.70
N LYS A 87 1.89 37.13 -7.60
CA LYS A 87 2.19 38.53 -7.30
C LYS A 87 0.91 39.31 -7.07
#